data_AF-A0A958K423-F1
#
_entry.id   AF-A0A958K423-F1
#
_cell.length_a   1.000
_cell.length_b   1.000
_cell.length_c   1.000
_cell.angle_alpha   90.00
_cell.angle_beta   90.00
_cell.angle_gamma   90.00
#
_symmetry.space_group_name_H-M   'P 1'
#
loop_
_entity.id
_entity.type
_entity.pdbx_description
1 polymer ?
#
loop_
_entity_poly.entity_id
_entity_poly.type
_entity_poly.pdbx_seq_one_letter_code
_entity_poly.pdbx_strand_id
1 'polypeptide(L)'
;MRLQSLAVSLSVFLIFLTPLEAYSGKKHKSGSSREQENCTEPVSSSQDLGCFCNGEGHLESLQILYTGDSCAASSHHQSTTGVQCSGDPKGAERVRILATTNESETHKQYAVSFDGEVSLDQAFHLNGTMTKHEKLSPTTYLYIYSLGGQLLQSVSFHTSCSQPLEIGDQFGSFVLQSGIRNSEILADGCGVCGGDGSSCVDCLGVPNGGAQVDACGVCNGNNACKDCEGTTNGSKTVDACGICGGDGSSCLDCEGVPFGTTNIDSCGVCGGNNTCVDCKGTTHGTAKLDSCGVCGGSNACLDCGGEACDCFGEIGGTAKVDSCGVCGGTDKCLDCAGTPFGTALLDACGECNGANTCLDCAGEPFGEAFVDRCGVCNGDGESCVNCTAVNLASVQGQLDGNGFAMKQLVLKAMKLF
;
A
#
# COMPACT_ATOMS: atom_id res chain seq x y z
N MET A 1 71.94 -13.03 -25.35
CA MET A 1 71.72 -14.49 -25.18
C MET A 1 70.66 -14.66 -24.11
N ARG A 2 69.39 -14.80 -24.50
CA ARG A 2 68.56 -16.04 -24.41
C ARG A 2 68.56 -16.66 -23.01
N LEU A 3 67.41 -16.70 -22.35
CA LEU A 3 66.58 -17.92 -22.25
C LEU A 3 65.20 -17.60 -21.61
N GLN A 4 64.13 -17.93 -22.34
CA GLN A 4 62.76 -18.09 -21.88
C GLN A 4 62.62 -19.45 -21.19
N SER A 5 61.62 -19.63 -20.30
CA SER A 5 60.96 -20.93 -20.17
C SER A 5 59.51 -20.79 -19.66
N LEU A 6 58.61 -21.39 -20.44
CA LEU A 6 57.20 -21.68 -20.17
C LEU A 6 57.07 -22.77 -19.09
N ALA A 7 55.93 -22.77 -18.39
CA ALA A 7 55.24 -24.01 -18.02
C ALA A 7 53.72 -23.76 -17.95
N VAL A 8 53.01 -24.33 -18.92
CA VAL A 8 51.56 -24.53 -18.96
C VAL A 8 51.26 -25.82 -18.19
N SER A 9 50.24 -25.84 -17.33
CA SER A 9 49.70 -27.09 -16.80
C SER A 9 48.19 -27.18 -17.08
N LEU A 10 47.88 -28.20 -17.86
CA LEU A 10 46.59 -28.68 -18.32
C LEU A 10 46.06 -29.71 -17.32
N SER A 11 44.79 -29.65 -16.91
CA SER A 11 44.00 -30.81 -16.39
C SER A 11 42.52 -30.39 -16.31
N VAL A 12 41.68 -30.75 -17.28
CA VAL A 12 40.90 -32.00 -17.41
C VAL A 12 39.46 -31.84 -16.89
N PHE A 13 38.55 -31.96 -17.86
CA PHE A 13 37.11 -32.20 -17.79
C PHE A 13 36.68 -33.16 -16.67
N LEU A 14 35.60 -32.81 -15.96
CA LEU A 14 34.64 -33.80 -15.46
C LEU A 14 33.25 -33.19 -15.40
N ILE A 15 32.44 -33.65 -16.36
CA ILE A 15 30.99 -33.51 -16.46
C ILE A 15 30.37 -34.33 -15.32
N PHE A 16 29.48 -33.74 -14.53
CA PHE A 16 28.48 -34.51 -13.77
C PHE A 16 27.08 -34.06 -14.16
N LEU A 17 26.33 -35.03 -14.66
CA LEU A 17 24.92 -34.98 -15.03
C LEU A 17 24.04 -35.31 -13.80
N THR A 18 23.00 -34.49 -13.61
CA THR A 18 21.62 -34.83 -13.13
C THR A 18 21.39 -35.20 -11.66
N PRO A 19 20.13 -35.13 -11.12
CA PRO A 19 18.85 -34.80 -11.79
C PRO A 19 17.96 -33.72 -11.13
N LEU A 20 17.00 -33.26 -11.95
CA LEU A 20 15.70 -32.67 -11.57
C LEU A 20 14.82 -33.68 -10.82
N GLU A 21 14.03 -33.19 -9.86
CA GLU A 21 12.57 -33.38 -9.67
C GLU A 21 12.22 -32.89 -8.24
N ALA A 22 11.51 -31.78 -8.09
CA ALA A 22 10.06 -31.61 -8.16
C ALA A 22 9.32 -31.89 -6.82
N TYR A 23 8.72 -30.81 -6.31
CA TYR A 23 7.35 -30.73 -5.79
C TYR A 23 7.02 -31.17 -4.34
N SER A 24 6.79 -30.19 -3.46
CA SER A 24 5.44 -29.77 -3.01
C SER A 24 5.28 -29.56 -1.49
N GLY A 25 4.91 -28.32 -1.14
CA GLY A 25 3.71 -28.10 -0.34
C GLY A 25 3.91 -27.76 1.15
N LYS A 26 3.73 -26.48 1.48
CA LYS A 26 2.76 -26.07 2.52
C LYS A 26 2.33 -24.62 2.35
N LYS A 27 1.02 -24.46 2.45
CA LYS A 27 0.19 -23.26 2.28
C LYS A 27 0.32 -22.33 3.48
N HIS A 28 0.26 -21.02 3.28
CA HIS A 28 -0.71 -20.17 3.99
C HIS A 28 -1.00 -18.88 3.21
N LYS A 29 -2.30 -18.57 3.14
CA LYS A 29 -2.94 -17.41 2.50
C LYS A 29 -2.62 -16.10 3.23
N SER A 30 -2.43 -15.03 2.47
CA SER A 30 -3.19 -13.78 2.61
C SER A 30 -3.01 -12.95 1.34
N GLY A 31 -4.13 -12.60 0.69
CA GLY A 31 -4.11 -11.79 -0.52
C GLY A 31 -3.87 -10.32 -0.22
N SER A 32 -3.22 -9.64 -1.16
CA SER A 32 -3.73 -8.41 -1.76
C SER A 32 -2.96 -8.19 -3.07
N SER A 33 -3.71 -7.85 -4.11
CA SER A 33 -3.38 -7.92 -5.53
C SER A 33 -2.19 -7.04 -5.95
N ARG A 34 -1.24 -7.68 -6.64
CA ARG A 34 -0.18 -7.04 -7.42
C ARG A 34 -0.71 -6.73 -8.82
N GLU A 35 -0.28 -5.59 -9.33
CA GLU A 35 -0.35 -5.18 -10.73
C GLU A 35 0.04 -6.32 -11.67
N GLN A 36 -0.70 -6.46 -12.77
CA GLN A 36 -0.07 -6.78 -14.04
C GLN A 36 -0.88 -6.20 -15.20
N GLU A 37 -0.26 -5.20 -15.80
CA GLU A 37 -0.41 -4.79 -17.19
C GLU A 37 -0.42 -6.02 -18.11
N ASN A 38 -1.50 -6.20 -18.86
CA ASN A 38 -1.43 -6.58 -20.28
C ASN A 38 -2.84 -6.47 -20.91
N CYS A 39 -3.12 -5.35 -21.57
CA CYS A 39 -4.14 -5.31 -22.62
C CYS A 39 -3.49 -4.73 -23.87
N THR A 40 -3.17 -5.64 -24.78
CA THR A 40 -2.79 -5.44 -26.17
C THR A 40 -3.70 -4.41 -26.85
N GLU A 41 -3.07 -3.50 -27.59
CA GLU A 41 -3.72 -2.46 -28.40
C GLU A 41 -4.66 -3.01 -29.48
N PRO A 42 -5.68 -2.23 -29.86
CA PRO A 42 -5.99 -2.01 -31.26
C PRO A 42 -5.24 -0.77 -31.77
N VAL A 43 -4.30 -0.98 -32.68
CA VAL A 43 -3.71 0.09 -33.48
C VAL A 43 -4.79 0.70 -34.38
N SER A 44 -4.72 2.03 -34.50
CA SER A 44 -5.31 2.94 -35.49
C SER A 44 -6.81 3.24 -35.40
N SER A 45 -7.16 4.32 -34.68
CA SER A 45 -7.57 5.60 -35.30
C SER A 45 -8.17 6.60 -34.29
N SER A 46 -7.62 6.71 -33.08
CA SER A 46 -8.17 7.58 -32.02
C SER A 46 -7.44 8.93 -31.88
N GLN A 47 -7.19 9.63 -32.98
CA GLN A 47 -6.69 11.01 -32.94
C GLN A 47 -7.46 11.95 -33.87
N ASP A 48 -8.78 11.82 -33.91
CA ASP A 48 -9.62 12.87 -34.50
C ASP A 48 -11.01 12.94 -33.82
N LEU A 49 -11.04 12.77 -32.49
CA LEU A 49 -12.25 13.05 -31.72
C LEU A 49 -12.37 14.56 -31.48
N GLY A 50 -13.17 15.23 -32.31
CA GLY A 50 -14.19 16.14 -31.78
C GLY A 50 -14.03 17.65 -31.99
N CYS A 51 -13.12 18.13 -32.85
CA CYS A 51 -12.98 19.58 -33.06
C CYS A 51 -13.86 20.12 -34.19
N PHE A 52 -15.17 20.23 -33.96
CA PHE A 52 -16.14 20.53 -35.02
C PHE A 52 -16.36 22.00 -35.36
N CYS A 53 -16.76 22.87 -34.42
CA CYS A 53 -17.09 24.29 -34.65
C CYS A 53 -17.18 25.11 -33.35
N ASN A 54 -16.08 25.78 -32.93
CA ASN A 54 -16.05 26.66 -31.74
C ASN A 54 -15.63 28.11 -32.11
N GLY A 55 -16.16 28.70 -33.18
CA GLY A 55 -15.74 30.05 -33.61
C GLY A 55 -15.93 30.32 -35.10
N GLU A 56 -15.13 31.21 -35.70
CA GLU A 56 -15.30 31.58 -37.11
C GLU A 56 -14.95 30.44 -38.10
N GLY A 57 -15.61 30.39 -39.26
CA GLY A 57 -15.31 29.44 -40.34
C GLY A 57 -16.52 28.64 -40.86
N HIS A 58 -16.27 27.75 -41.82
CA HIS A 58 -17.25 26.88 -42.48
C HIS A 58 -16.72 25.46 -42.59
N LEU A 59 -17.62 24.47 -42.43
CA LEU A 59 -17.35 23.05 -42.65
C LEU A 59 -17.17 22.74 -44.14
N GLU A 60 -16.37 21.76 -44.48
CA GLU A 60 -16.19 21.25 -45.85
C GLU A 60 -17.07 20.04 -46.11
N SER A 61 -17.20 19.16 -45.13
CA SER A 61 -18.10 18.01 -45.21
C SER A 61 -18.66 17.66 -43.84
N LEU A 62 -19.80 16.97 -43.84
CA LEU A 62 -20.50 16.52 -42.66
C LEU A 62 -21.01 15.09 -42.89
N GLN A 63 -20.72 14.18 -41.97
CA GLN A 63 -21.30 12.85 -41.92
C GLN A 63 -22.49 12.84 -40.96
N ILE A 64 -23.62 12.37 -41.47
CA ILE A 64 -24.91 12.40 -40.79
C ILE A 64 -25.49 10.98 -40.76
N LEU A 65 -26.02 10.58 -39.61
CA LEU A 65 -26.80 9.34 -39.43
C LEU A 65 -28.29 9.64 -39.53
N TYR A 66 -29.04 8.88 -40.33
CA TYR A 66 -30.50 8.94 -40.35
C TYR A 66 -31.10 8.02 -39.27
N THR A 67 -31.86 8.57 -38.33
CA THR A 67 -32.48 7.85 -37.20
C THR A 67 -33.99 7.64 -37.34
N GLY A 68 -34.64 8.30 -38.31
CA GLY A 68 -36.09 8.19 -38.52
C GLY A 68 -36.97 8.89 -37.47
N ASP A 69 -36.36 9.59 -36.52
CA ASP A 69 -37.06 10.28 -35.43
C ASP A 69 -37.85 11.53 -35.85
N SER A 70 -38.82 11.93 -35.03
CA SER A 70 -39.55 13.18 -35.23
C SER A 70 -38.73 14.41 -34.80
N CYS A 71 -39.20 15.62 -35.14
CA CYS A 71 -38.60 16.86 -34.66
C CYS A 71 -38.56 17.00 -33.14
N ALA A 72 -39.37 16.24 -32.40
CA ALA A 72 -39.37 16.23 -30.94
C ALA A 72 -38.10 15.58 -30.35
N ALA A 73 -37.35 14.81 -31.13
CA ALA A 73 -36.09 14.21 -30.71
C ALA A 73 -34.88 15.16 -30.87
N SER A 74 -35.08 16.37 -31.36
CA SER A 74 -33.99 17.34 -31.55
C SER A 74 -33.35 17.71 -30.21
N SER A 75 -32.03 17.53 -30.12
CA SER A 75 -31.20 17.88 -28.98
C SER A 75 -29.85 18.37 -29.50
N HIS A 76 -29.62 19.68 -29.46
CA HIS A 76 -28.45 20.30 -30.08
C HIS A 76 -28.01 21.56 -29.33
N HIS A 77 -26.78 22.01 -29.59
CA HIS A 77 -26.17 23.15 -28.92
C HIS A 77 -26.33 24.50 -29.65
N GLN A 78 -27.05 24.53 -30.78
CA GLN A 78 -27.34 25.78 -31.53
C GLN A 78 -28.45 26.65 -30.91
N SER A 79 -28.43 27.95 -31.23
CA SER A 79 -29.49 28.87 -30.84
C SER A 79 -30.83 28.45 -31.42
N THR A 80 -31.89 28.50 -30.62
CA THR A 80 -33.24 28.08 -31.00
C THR A 80 -33.86 28.92 -32.14
N THR A 81 -33.27 30.06 -32.49
CA THR A 81 -33.68 30.89 -33.62
C THR A 81 -33.05 30.47 -34.96
N GLY A 82 -31.99 29.67 -34.94
CA GLY A 82 -31.21 29.26 -36.11
C GLY A 82 -31.54 27.86 -36.63
N VAL A 83 -32.36 27.10 -35.90
CA VAL A 83 -32.75 25.74 -36.25
C VAL A 83 -34.26 25.69 -36.44
N GLN A 84 -34.73 25.15 -37.56
CA GLN A 84 -36.14 24.89 -37.79
C GLN A 84 -36.34 23.42 -38.14
N CYS A 85 -37.25 22.75 -37.45
CA CYS A 85 -37.61 21.38 -37.76
C CYS A 85 -39.14 21.28 -37.84
N SER A 86 -39.65 20.68 -38.92
CA SER A 86 -41.07 20.40 -39.10
C SER A 86 -41.27 19.01 -39.70
N GLY A 87 -42.26 18.27 -39.20
CA GLY A 87 -42.63 16.94 -39.70
C GLY A 87 -42.01 15.77 -38.94
N ASP A 88 -42.32 14.57 -39.41
CA ASP A 88 -42.01 13.30 -38.75
C ASP A 88 -41.96 12.16 -39.78
N PRO A 89 -40.79 11.53 -40.00
CA PRO A 89 -40.67 10.34 -40.86
C PRO A 89 -41.30 9.09 -40.27
N LYS A 90 -41.68 9.08 -38.98
CA LYS A 90 -42.33 7.96 -38.28
C LYS A 90 -41.53 6.65 -38.37
N GLY A 91 -40.20 6.74 -38.31
CA GLY A 91 -39.32 5.58 -38.40
C GLY A 91 -39.34 4.87 -39.75
N ALA A 92 -39.56 5.61 -40.86
CA ALA A 92 -39.52 5.02 -42.20
C ALA A 92 -38.19 4.31 -42.47
N GLU A 93 -38.23 3.03 -42.82
CA GLU A 93 -37.02 2.20 -43.02
C GLU A 93 -36.13 2.70 -44.16
N ARG A 94 -36.71 3.37 -45.17
CA ARG A 94 -36.02 3.97 -46.32
C ARG A 94 -36.69 5.25 -46.77
N VAL A 95 -35.90 6.27 -47.04
CA VAL A 95 -36.35 7.60 -47.47
C VAL A 95 -35.44 8.16 -48.56
N ARG A 96 -35.92 9.16 -49.31
CA ARG A 96 -35.06 10.01 -50.15
C ARG A 96 -34.72 11.28 -49.37
N ILE A 97 -33.44 11.56 -49.19
CA ILE A 97 -32.96 12.77 -48.51
C ILE A 97 -32.38 13.71 -49.56
N LEU A 98 -32.81 14.96 -49.49
CA LEU A 98 -32.29 16.08 -50.26
C LEU A 98 -31.69 17.10 -49.31
N ALA A 99 -30.39 17.36 -49.44
CA ALA A 99 -29.69 18.40 -48.72
C ALA A 99 -29.34 19.56 -49.67
N THR A 100 -29.69 20.78 -49.28
CA THR A 100 -29.51 21.99 -50.10
C THR A 100 -29.11 23.20 -49.26
N THR A 101 -28.52 24.20 -49.91
CA THR A 101 -28.08 25.45 -49.28
C THR A 101 -29.05 26.62 -49.49
N ASN A 102 -30.14 26.41 -50.24
CA ASN A 102 -31.17 27.41 -50.47
C ASN A 102 -32.52 26.92 -49.92
N GLU A 103 -33.27 27.85 -49.30
CA GLU A 103 -34.60 27.64 -48.69
C GLU A 103 -35.72 27.35 -49.72
N SER A 104 -35.39 27.16 -51.00
CA SER A 104 -36.38 26.93 -52.05
C SER A 104 -36.25 25.55 -52.68
N GLU A 105 -37.36 24.81 -52.70
CA GLU A 105 -37.56 23.55 -53.45
C GLU A 105 -37.42 23.72 -54.98
N THR A 106 -37.29 24.95 -55.48
CA THR A 106 -37.00 25.20 -56.91
C THR A 106 -35.50 25.08 -57.17
N HIS A 107 -35.05 23.83 -57.19
CA HIS A 107 -33.68 23.36 -57.44
C HIS A 107 -33.00 24.13 -58.58
N LYS A 108 -32.15 25.10 -58.25
CA LYS A 108 -31.02 25.41 -59.12
C LYS A 108 -30.02 24.29 -58.91
N GLN A 109 -29.65 23.59 -59.98
CA GLN A 109 -28.75 22.41 -60.05
C GLN A 109 -27.41 22.56 -59.30
N TYR A 110 -27.10 23.73 -58.74
CA TYR A 110 -25.83 24.14 -58.14
C TYR A 110 -25.87 24.34 -56.61
N ALA A 111 -26.97 24.01 -55.91
CA ALA A 111 -27.14 24.24 -54.46
C ALA A 111 -27.34 22.96 -53.63
N VAL A 112 -27.21 21.78 -54.24
CA VAL A 112 -27.53 20.48 -53.62
C VAL A 112 -26.25 19.82 -53.11
N SER A 113 -26.13 19.61 -51.79
CA SER A 113 -24.99 18.95 -51.13
C SER A 113 -25.17 17.44 -51.00
N PHE A 114 -26.40 16.93 -51.13
CA PHE A 114 -26.73 15.50 -51.19
C PHE A 114 -28.13 15.30 -51.81
N ASP A 115 -28.30 14.28 -52.64
CA ASP A 115 -29.61 13.81 -53.10
C ASP A 115 -29.52 12.29 -53.32
N GLY A 116 -30.19 11.51 -52.48
CA GLY A 116 -30.10 10.07 -52.53
C GLY A 116 -31.05 9.35 -51.60
N GLU A 117 -31.17 8.03 -51.79
CA GLU A 117 -31.90 7.16 -50.88
C GLU A 117 -31.02 6.75 -49.69
N VAL A 118 -31.59 6.81 -48.48
CA VAL A 118 -30.92 6.48 -47.22
C VAL A 118 -31.83 5.57 -46.42
N SER A 119 -31.25 4.49 -45.88
CA SER A 119 -31.95 3.55 -45.00
C SER A 119 -31.88 4.01 -43.55
N LEU A 120 -32.79 3.54 -42.71
CA LEU A 120 -32.71 3.72 -41.26
C LEU A 120 -31.33 3.25 -40.74
N ASP A 121 -30.74 4.04 -39.85
CA ASP A 121 -29.40 3.85 -39.29
C ASP A 121 -28.26 3.88 -40.31
N GLN A 122 -28.52 4.39 -41.52
CA GLN A 122 -27.48 4.57 -42.53
C GLN A 122 -26.88 5.97 -42.43
N ALA A 123 -25.55 6.02 -42.41
CA ALA A 123 -24.81 7.27 -42.51
C ALA A 123 -24.66 7.73 -43.97
N PHE A 124 -24.69 9.03 -44.19
CA PHE A 124 -24.47 9.68 -45.48
C PHE A 124 -23.65 10.96 -45.31
N HIS A 125 -23.04 11.41 -46.40
CA HIS A 125 -22.16 12.58 -46.38
C HIS A 125 -22.80 13.76 -47.10
N LEU A 126 -22.83 14.91 -46.41
CA LEU A 126 -23.03 16.20 -47.03
C LEU A 126 -21.66 16.76 -47.38
N ASN A 127 -21.44 17.05 -48.65
CA ASN A 127 -20.21 17.70 -49.08
C ASN A 127 -20.52 19.13 -49.50
N GLY A 128 -19.68 20.07 -49.06
CA GLY A 128 -19.57 21.42 -49.63
C GLY A 128 -19.44 21.26 -51.13
N THR A 129 -20.41 21.80 -51.85
CA THR A 129 -20.72 21.39 -53.21
C THR A 129 -19.51 21.51 -54.14
N MET A 130 -19.51 20.70 -55.21
CA MET A 130 -18.61 20.74 -56.38
C MET A 130 -18.64 22.09 -57.16
N THR A 131 -18.92 23.20 -56.51
CA THR A 131 -19.25 24.51 -57.06
C THR A 131 -18.39 25.60 -56.40
N LYS A 132 -17.15 25.83 -56.87
CA LYS A 132 -16.29 27.01 -56.60
C LYS A 132 -16.05 27.44 -55.13
N HIS A 133 -16.62 26.76 -54.15
CA HIS A 133 -16.44 26.98 -52.73
C HIS A 133 -16.27 25.60 -52.11
N GLU A 134 -15.06 25.30 -51.62
CA GLU A 134 -14.67 24.03 -50.98
C GLU A 134 -15.35 23.83 -49.60
N LYS A 135 -16.48 24.53 -49.35
CA LYS A 135 -17.09 24.71 -48.03
C LYS A 135 -18.63 24.66 -48.10
N LEU A 136 -19.27 24.06 -47.10
CA LEU A 136 -20.70 24.12 -46.83
C LEU A 136 -21.13 25.57 -46.59
N SER A 137 -22.35 25.88 -47.04
CA SER A 137 -22.96 27.19 -46.81
C SER A 137 -23.25 27.42 -45.31
N PRO A 138 -23.50 28.67 -44.87
CA PRO A 138 -23.75 28.96 -43.45
C PRO A 138 -24.98 28.25 -42.85
N THR A 139 -25.96 27.92 -43.70
CA THR A 139 -27.16 27.19 -43.31
C THR A 139 -27.39 26.06 -44.30
N THR A 140 -27.72 24.89 -43.78
CA THR A 140 -28.06 23.71 -44.56
C THR A 140 -29.52 23.34 -44.30
N TYR A 141 -30.23 23.00 -45.38
CA TYR A 141 -31.61 22.53 -45.36
C TYR A 141 -31.64 21.06 -45.77
N LEU A 142 -32.33 20.24 -44.99
CA LEU A 142 -32.56 18.83 -45.24
C LEU A 142 -34.05 18.58 -45.40
N TYR A 143 -34.41 18.00 -46.55
CA TYR A 143 -35.77 17.60 -46.86
C TYR A 143 -35.81 16.07 -47.00
N ILE A 144 -36.70 15.44 -46.25
CA ILE A 144 -36.85 14.00 -46.19
C ILE A 144 -38.18 13.66 -46.84
N TYR A 145 -38.12 12.89 -47.93
CA TYR A 145 -39.27 12.46 -48.69
C TYR A 145 -39.49 10.96 -48.54
N SER A 146 -40.75 10.54 -48.58
CA SER A 146 -41.07 9.15 -48.87
C SER A 146 -40.64 8.80 -50.29
N LEU A 147 -40.45 7.51 -50.57
CA LEU A 147 -40.16 7.03 -51.93
C LEU A 147 -41.31 7.35 -52.92
N GLY A 148 -42.51 7.65 -52.42
CA GLY A 148 -43.65 8.14 -53.19
C GLY A 148 -43.65 9.65 -53.44
N GLY A 149 -42.63 10.39 -53.00
CA GLY A 149 -42.48 11.83 -53.22
C GLY A 149 -43.20 12.74 -52.22
N GLN A 150 -43.76 12.18 -51.13
CA GLN A 150 -44.38 12.98 -50.07
C GLN A 150 -43.32 13.52 -49.13
N LEU A 151 -43.32 14.83 -48.84
CA LEU A 151 -42.46 15.41 -47.80
C LEU A 151 -42.87 14.89 -46.41
N LEU A 152 -41.93 14.25 -45.72
CA LEU A 152 -42.10 13.68 -44.39
C LEU A 152 -41.58 14.61 -43.29
N GLN A 153 -40.39 15.19 -43.50
CA GLN A 153 -39.77 16.11 -42.54
C GLN A 153 -38.84 17.10 -43.27
N SER A 154 -38.77 18.32 -42.76
CA SER A 154 -37.85 19.37 -43.21
C SER A 154 -37.08 19.92 -42.01
N VAL A 155 -35.77 20.07 -42.15
CA VAL A 155 -34.89 20.56 -41.10
C VAL A 155 -33.93 21.61 -41.66
N SER A 156 -33.75 22.73 -40.97
CA SER A 156 -32.69 23.71 -41.25
C SER A 156 -31.85 23.91 -40.00
N PHE A 157 -30.54 24.04 -40.17
CA PHE A 157 -29.58 24.27 -39.09
C PHE A 157 -28.36 25.00 -39.62
N HIS A 158 -27.64 25.67 -38.73
CA HIS A 158 -26.40 26.35 -39.10
C HIS A 158 -25.28 25.33 -39.34
N THR A 159 -24.59 25.48 -40.46
CA THR A 159 -23.36 24.75 -40.79
C THR A 159 -22.15 25.69 -40.84
N SER A 160 -22.34 26.99 -40.55
CA SER A 160 -21.27 27.90 -40.15
C SER A 160 -20.92 27.70 -38.68
N CYS A 161 -19.63 27.79 -38.35
CA CYS A 161 -19.16 27.63 -36.98
C CYS A 161 -19.47 28.82 -36.05
N SER A 162 -20.16 29.83 -36.58
CA SER A 162 -20.70 30.98 -35.83
C SER A 162 -21.66 30.59 -34.70
N GLN A 163 -22.17 29.35 -34.71
CA GLN A 163 -22.86 28.73 -33.59
C GLN A 163 -22.21 27.37 -33.28
N PRO A 164 -22.26 26.91 -32.02
CA PRO A 164 -21.73 25.59 -31.65
C PRO A 164 -22.39 24.48 -32.46
N LEU A 165 -21.59 23.52 -32.93
CA LEU A 165 -22.05 22.30 -33.58
C LEU A 165 -21.15 21.17 -33.08
N GLU A 166 -21.73 20.11 -32.52
CA GLU A 166 -20.99 19.04 -31.85
C GLU A 166 -21.37 17.65 -32.38
N ILE A 167 -20.47 16.68 -32.24
CA ILE A 167 -20.78 15.27 -32.53
C ILE A 167 -21.85 14.81 -31.55
N GLY A 168 -22.88 14.15 -32.07
CA GLY A 168 -24.02 13.73 -31.29
C GLY A 168 -25.16 14.74 -31.23
N ASP A 169 -24.98 15.96 -31.76
CA ASP A 169 -26.12 16.87 -31.95
C ASP A 169 -27.17 16.20 -32.83
N GLN A 170 -28.40 16.15 -32.33
CA GLN A 170 -29.57 15.59 -32.99
C GLN A 170 -30.49 16.70 -33.49
N PHE A 171 -30.84 16.65 -34.78
CA PHE A 171 -31.78 17.56 -35.41
C PHE A 171 -32.87 16.74 -36.10
N GLY A 172 -34.02 16.59 -35.45
CA GLY A 172 -35.10 15.71 -35.91
C GLY A 172 -34.62 14.28 -36.13
N SER A 173 -34.77 13.79 -37.37
CA SER A 173 -34.43 12.42 -37.75
C SER A 173 -32.96 12.18 -38.07
N PHE A 174 -32.04 13.04 -37.64
CA PHE A 174 -30.63 12.78 -37.86
C PHE A 174 -29.70 13.25 -36.74
N VAL A 175 -28.57 12.56 -36.65
CA VAL A 175 -27.51 12.79 -35.65
C VAL A 175 -26.19 13.04 -36.37
N LEU A 176 -25.44 14.05 -35.93
CA LEU A 176 -24.12 14.34 -36.47
C LEU A 176 -23.08 13.35 -35.95
N GLN A 177 -22.32 12.75 -36.87
CA GLN A 177 -21.31 11.74 -36.54
C GLN A 177 -19.87 12.23 -36.72
N SER A 178 -19.60 13.03 -37.75
CA SER A 178 -18.25 13.47 -38.11
C SER A 178 -18.29 14.67 -39.06
N GLY A 179 -17.23 15.49 -39.12
CA GLY A 179 -17.18 16.66 -40.00
C GLY A 179 -15.77 17.18 -40.16
N ILE A 180 -15.51 17.80 -41.32
CA ILE A 180 -14.18 18.22 -41.76
C ILE A 180 -14.18 19.73 -41.94
N ARG A 181 -13.15 20.42 -41.45
CA ARG A 181 -12.83 21.83 -41.79
C ARG A 181 -11.47 21.89 -42.48
N ASN A 182 -11.32 22.80 -43.44
CA ASN A 182 -10.07 23.04 -44.15
C ASN A 182 -8.93 23.34 -43.14
N SER A 183 -7.82 22.59 -43.24
CA SER A 183 -6.60 22.64 -42.42
C SER A 183 -6.78 22.51 -40.90
N GLU A 184 -6.68 21.26 -40.41
CA GLU A 184 -6.15 20.82 -39.11
C GLU A 184 -6.32 21.81 -37.93
N ILE A 185 -7.55 22.02 -37.47
CA ILE A 185 -7.74 22.34 -36.04
C ILE A 185 -7.67 21.01 -35.31
N LEU A 186 -6.44 20.51 -35.15
CA LEU A 186 -6.16 19.37 -34.30
C LEU A 186 -6.33 19.82 -32.85
N ALA A 187 -6.86 18.92 -32.04
CA ALA A 187 -6.77 19.08 -30.60
C ALA A 187 -5.27 19.12 -30.22
N ASP A 188 -4.89 20.06 -29.35
CA ASP A 188 -3.54 20.06 -28.79
C ASP A 188 -3.32 18.85 -27.86
N GLY A 189 -2.14 18.74 -27.25
CA GLY A 189 -1.83 17.66 -26.30
C GLY A 189 -2.75 17.62 -25.07
N CYS A 190 -3.63 18.62 -24.88
CA CYS A 190 -4.62 18.74 -23.83
C CYS A 190 -6.04 18.39 -24.27
N GLY A 191 -6.25 18.03 -25.54
CA GLY A 191 -7.59 17.80 -26.07
C GLY A 191 -8.34 19.09 -26.41
N VAL A 192 -7.67 20.25 -26.37
CA VAL A 192 -8.29 21.55 -26.66
C VAL A 192 -8.10 21.89 -28.14
N CYS A 193 -9.22 22.09 -28.83
CA CYS A 193 -9.24 22.46 -30.24
C CYS A 193 -8.58 23.83 -30.46
N GLY A 194 -7.49 23.88 -31.24
CA GLY A 194 -6.76 25.13 -31.49
C GLY A 194 -6.05 25.70 -30.26
N GLY A 195 -5.87 24.89 -29.21
CA GLY A 195 -5.06 25.24 -28.06
C GLY A 195 -3.57 25.25 -28.40
N ASP A 196 -2.79 25.94 -27.56
CA ASP A 196 -1.33 26.02 -27.68
C ASP A 196 -0.60 24.95 -26.85
N GLY A 197 -1.34 23.99 -26.30
CA GLY A 197 -0.83 22.94 -25.44
C GLY A 197 -0.58 23.36 -24.00
N SER A 198 -0.82 24.61 -23.58
CA SER A 198 -0.46 25.10 -22.24
C SER A 198 -1.50 24.85 -21.15
N SER A 199 -2.74 24.49 -21.54
CA SER A 199 -3.87 24.42 -20.60
C SER A 199 -3.80 23.25 -19.60
N CYS A 200 -3.03 22.22 -19.91
CA CYS A 200 -2.92 20.98 -19.12
C CYS A 200 -1.48 20.56 -18.87
N VAL A 201 -0.50 21.42 -19.10
CA VAL A 201 0.91 21.06 -18.86
C VAL A 201 1.15 20.90 -17.37
N ASP A 202 1.87 19.85 -17.03
CA ASP A 202 2.46 19.70 -15.72
C ASP A 202 3.64 20.68 -15.53
N CYS A 203 4.25 20.68 -14.36
CA CYS A 203 5.35 21.63 -14.10
C CYS A 203 6.65 21.34 -14.86
N LEU A 204 6.74 20.22 -15.61
CA LEU A 204 7.82 19.93 -16.56
C LEU A 204 7.45 20.33 -18.00
N GLY A 205 6.28 20.92 -18.20
CA GLY A 205 5.79 21.29 -19.52
C GLY A 205 5.20 20.11 -20.31
N VAL A 206 4.88 19.00 -19.65
CA VAL A 206 4.30 17.81 -20.31
C VAL A 206 2.77 17.89 -20.25
N PRO A 207 2.06 17.96 -21.39
CA PRO A 207 0.60 17.91 -21.42
C PRO A 207 0.07 16.65 -20.75
N ASN A 208 -0.89 16.82 -19.82
CA ASN A 208 -1.46 15.74 -19.01
C ASN A 208 -0.41 14.94 -18.22
N GLY A 209 0.75 15.53 -17.96
CA GLY A 209 1.80 14.92 -17.16
C GLY A 209 1.44 14.88 -15.67
N GLY A 210 2.13 14.00 -14.94
CA GLY A 210 1.91 13.82 -13.49
C GLY A 210 2.78 14.70 -12.61
N ALA A 211 3.67 15.51 -13.18
CA ALA A 211 4.66 16.23 -12.38
C ALA A 211 4.03 17.40 -11.61
N GLN A 212 4.28 17.44 -10.30
CA GLN A 212 3.75 18.47 -9.41
C GLN A 212 4.87 19.29 -8.80
N VAL A 213 4.60 20.58 -8.58
CA VAL A 213 5.51 21.44 -7.80
C VAL A 213 5.44 21.02 -6.33
N ASP A 214 6.60 20.84 -5.71
CA ASP A 214 6.67 20.65 -4.27
C ASP A 214 6.47 21.99 -3.53
N ALA A 215 6.50 21.97 -2.20
CA ALA A 215 6.33 23.19 -1.41
C ALA A 215 7.46 24.22 -1.63
N CYS A 216 8.57 23.81 -2.24
CA CYS A 216 9.72 24.64 -2.59
C CYS A 216 9.61 25.26 -3.98
N GLY A 217 8.53 24.97 -4.72
CA GLY A 217 8.36 25.39 -6.11
C GLY A 217 9.21 24.59 -7.10
N VAL A 218 9.79 23.46 -6.67
CA VAL A 218 10.58 22.58 -7.54
C VAL A 218 9.67 21.49 -8.09
N CYS A 219 9.64 21.35 -9.40
CA CYS A 219 8.86 20.31 -10.05
C CYS A 219 9.40 18.91 -9.72
N ASN A 220 8.54 17.99 -9.29
CA ASN A 220 8.90 16.69 -8.70
C ASN A 220 9.97 16.80 -7.60
N GLY A 221 9.99 17.92 -6.88
CA GLY A 221 10.89 18.13 -5.77
C GLY A 221 10.52 17.29 -4.54
N ASN A 222 11.49 17.13 -3.65
CA ASN A 222 11.36 16.35 -2.41
C ASN A 222 11.21 17.23 -1.16
N ASN A 223 10.80 18.49 -1.33
CA ASN A 223 10.72 19.51 -0.28
C ASN A 223 12.07 19.82 0.41
N ALA A 224 13.20 19.74 -0.30
CA ALA A 224 14.54 19.95 0.27
C ALA A 224 14.75 21.34 0.90
N CYS A 225 13.97 22.35 0.52
CA CYS A 225 14.06 23.69 1.10
C CYS A 225 13.36 23.82 2.47
N LYS A 226 12.63 22.78 2.93
CA LYS A 226 12.02 22.81 4.26
C LYS A 226 13.11 22.72 5.31
N ASP A 227 12.97 23.54 6.35
CA ASP A 227 13.82 23.43 7.52
C ASP A 227 13.43 22.22 8.38
N CYS A 228 14.16 21.98 9.47
CA CYS A 228 13.91 20.85 10.36
C CYS A 228 12.58 20.90 11.13
N GLU A 229 11.85 22.02 11.09
CA GLU A 229 10.49 22.17 11.64
C GLU A 229 9.42 22.01 10.54
N GLY A 230 9.83 21.78 9.29
CA GLY A 230 8.96 21.64 8.14
C GLY A 230 8.55 22.97 7.51
N THR A 231 9.15 24.09 7.94
CA THR A 231 8.88 25.42 7.38
C THR A 231 9.60 25.57 6.04
N THR A 232 8.84 25.79 4.96
CA THR A 232 9.38 26.06 3.63
C THR A 232 10.30 27.28 3.65
N ASN A 233 11.54 27.13 3.16
CA ASN A 233 12.59 28.15 3.20
C ASN A 233 12.89 28.69 4.60
N GLY A 234 12.63 27.90 5.63
CA GLY A 234 13.03 28.22 7.00
C GLY A 234 14.55 28.12 7.19
N SER A 235 15.07 28.73 8.25
CA SER A 235 16.50 28.78 8.55
C SER A 235 16.95 27.84 9.67
N LYS A 236 16.03 27.11 10.30
CA LYS A 236 16.36 26.24 11.43
C LYS A 236 17.11 25.00 10.96
N THR A 237 18.15 24.64 11.69
CA THR A 237 18.93 23.42 11.44
C THR A 237 18.89 22.51 12.65
N VAL A 238 19.10 21.22 12.42
CA VAL A 238 19.24 20.24 13.49
C VAL A 238 20.60 20.45 14.15
N ASP A 239 20.64 20.60 15.46
CA ASP A 239 21.87 20.73 16.23
C ASP A 239 22.56 19.36 16.45
N ALA A 240 23.71 19.36 17.14
CA ALA A 240 24.45 18.13 17.44
C ALA A 240 23.67 17.12 18.30
N CYS A 241 22.58 17.56 18.95
CA CYS A 241 21.71 16.75 19.79
C CYS A 241 20.48 16.22 19.04
N GLY A 242 20.36 16.48 17.73
CA GLY A 242 19.19 16.08 16.96
C GLY A 242 17.99 17.00 17.14
N ILE A 243 18.14 18.18 17.76
CA ILE A 243 17.05 19.11 18.05
C ILE A 243 17.04 20.22 17.00
N CYS A 244 15.87 20.46 16.41
CA CYS A 244 15.68 21.54 15.45
C CYS A 244 15.76 22.92 16.13
N GLY A 245 16.70 23.76 15.71
CA GLY A 245 16.93 25.08 16.29
C GLY A 245 17.49 25.07 17.71
N GLY A 246 18.03 23.92 18.16
CA GLY A 246 18.74 23.83 19.42
C GLY A 246 20.13 24.48 19.37
N ASP A 247 20.71 24.74 20.53
CA ASP A 247 22.04 25.31 20.68
C ASP A 247 23.15 24.25 20.83
N GLY A 248 22.80 22.97 20.75
CA GLY A 248 23.72 21.84 20.90
C GLY A 248 24.11 21.52 22.35
N SER A 249 23.52 22.17 23.36
CA SER A 249 23.93 22.00 24.77
C SER A 249 23.21 20.86 25.51
N SER A 250 21.99 20.53 25.08
CA SER A 250 21.07 19.67 25.83
C SER A 250 21.52 18.21 26.01
N CYS A 251 22.42 17.74 25.16
CA CYS A 251 22.93 16.37 25.16
C CYS A 251 24.43 16.29 25.46
N LEU A 252 25.07 17.41 25.84
CA LEU A 252 26.48 17.42 26.18
C LEU A 252 26.72 16.68 27.49
N ASP A 253 27.78 15.89 27.53
CA ASP A 253 28.33 15.39 28.78
C ASP A 253 29.13 16.47 29.52
N CYS A 254 29.75 16.13 30.65
CA CYS A 254 30.48 17.13 31.42
C CYS A 254 31.81 17.58 30.79
N GLU A 255 32.29 16.92 29.73
CA GLU A 255 33.42 17.36 28.91
C GLU A 255 32.97 18.20 27.70
N GLY A 256 31.66 18.41 27.54
CA GLY A 256 31.10 19.15 26.40
C GLY A 256 30.98 18.31 25.14
N VAL A 257 30.94 16.98 25.25
CA VAL A 257 30.79 16.06 24.12
C VAL A 257 29.32 15.67 23.95
N PRO A 258 28.69 15.94 22.79
CA PRO A 258 27.33 15.48 22.50
C PRO A 258 27.20 13.96 22.64
N PHE A 259 26.21 13.51 23.42
CA PHE A 259 25.98 12.10 23.75
C PHE A 259 27.20 11.39 24.37
N GLY A 260 28.11 12.15 24.98
CA GLY A 260 29.21 11.59 25.74
C GLY A 260 28.71 10.85 26.98
N THR A 261 29.55 9.95 27.50
CA THR A 261 29.22 9.10 28.66
C THR A 261 29.89 9.57 29.94
N THR A 262 30.69 10.64 29.88
CA THR A 262 31.48 11.11 31.00
C THR A 262 30.59 11.88 31.97
N ASN A 263 30.55 11.42 33.22
CA ASN A 263 29.71 12.03 34.26
C ASN A 263 30.57 12.79 35.27
N ILE A 264 29.91 13.75 35.93
CA ILE A 264 30.47 14.40 37.11
C ILE A 264 30.44 13.39 38.26
N ASP A 265 31.59 13.20 38.90
CA ASP A 265 31.70 12.36 40.09
C ASP A 265 31.16 13.08 41.35
N SER A 266 31.14 12.40 42.50
CA SER A 266 30.65 13.00 43.75
C SER A 266 31.48 14.19 44.24
N CYS A 267 32.67 14.41 43.66
CA CYS A 267 33.58 15.51 43.94
C CYS A 267 33.35 16.72 43.03
N GLY A 268 32.40 16.65 42.10
CA GLY A 268 32.20 17.70 41.11
C GLY A 268 33.20 17.65 39.95
N VAL A 269 33.99 16.57 39.83
CA VAL A 269 35.01 16.42 38.79
C VAL A 269 34.44 15.59 37.64
N CYS A 270 34.50 16.13 36.43
CA CYS A 270 34.12 15.40 35.23
C CYS A 270 35.08 14.23 34.97
N GLY A 271 34.55 13.01 34.81
CA GLY A 271 35.36 11.80 34.65
C GLY A 271 36.15 11.42 35.91
N GLY A 272 35.81 12.02 37.05
CA GLY A 272 36.45 11.75 38.33
C GLY A 272 36.16 10.35 38.86
N ASN A 273 37.00 9.90 39.78
CA ASN A 273 36.96 8.58 40.40
C ASN A 273 36.64 8.65 41.90
N ASN A 274 35.95 9.71 42.34
CA ASN A 274 35.56 9.93 43.74
C ASN A 274 36.75 10.01 44.71
N THR A 275 37.94 10.44 44.29
CA THR A 275 39.12 10.54 45.18
C THR A 275 38.95 11.48 46.38
N CYS A 276 38.00 12.41 46.32
CA CYS A 276 37.69 13.29 47.46
C CYS A 276 36.73 12.65 48.48
N VAL A 277 36.10 11.52 48.15
CA VAL A 277 35.18 10.82 49.05
C VAL A 277 36.01 10.03 50.04
N ASP A 278 35.76 10.25 51.33
CA ASP A 278 36.47 9.55 52.39
C ASP A 278 35.97 8.10 52.55
N CYS A 279 36.63 7.29 53.38
CA CYS A 279 36.26 5.88 53.49
C CYS A 279 34.90 5.64 54.19
N LYS A 280 34.24 6.69 54.72
CA LYS A 280 32.85 6.63 55.23
C LYS A 280 31.82 7.03 54.17
N GLY A 281 32.27 7.30 52.94
CA GLY A 281 31.41 7.78 51.85
C GLY A 281 31.11 9.27 51.94
N THR A 282 31.85 10.05 52.74
CA THR A 282 31.60 11.50 52.88
C THR A 282 32.45 12.26 51.89
N THR A 283 31.82 13.00 50.96
CA THR A 283 32.50 13.90 50.01
C THR A 283 33.31 14.96 50.76
N HIS A 284 34.59 15.09 50.42
CA HIS A 284 35.57 15.94 51.13
C HIS A 284 35.72 15.62 52.63
N GLY A 285 35.39 14.40 53.04
CA GLY A 285 35.61 13.91 54.40
C GLY A 285 37.10 13.68 54.70
N THR A 286 37.42 13.48 55.97
CA THR A 286 38.81 13.31 56.44
C THR A 286 39.12 11.89 56.92
N ALA A 287 38.13 10.99 56.95
CA ALA A 287 38.33 9.63 57.44
C ALA A 287 39.18 8.81 56.45
N LYS A 288 40.20 8.13 56.98
CA LYS A 288 41.07 7.24 56.20
C LYS A 288 40.97 5.82 56.73
N LEU A 289 41.24 4.85 55.85
CA LEU A 289 41.44 3.45 56.27
C LEU A 289 42.64 3.41 57.20
N ASP A 290 42.48 2.72 58.32
CA ASP A 290 43.59 2.34 59.17
C ASP A 290 44.30 1.08 58.61
N SER A 291 45.36 0.61 59.26
CA SER A 291 46.15 -0.55 58.81
C SER A 291 45.38 -1.87 58.91
N CYS A 292 44.22 -1.86 59.57
CA CYS A 292 43.29 -2.98 59.69
C CYS A 292 42.22 -2.98 58.60
N GLY A 293 42.22 -1.98 57.72
CA GLY A 293 41.16 -1.77 56.74
C GLY A 293 39.88 -1.20 57.35
N VAL A 294 39.91 -0.68 58.58
CA VAL A 294 38.76 -0.05 59.23
C VAL A 294 38.78 1.45 58.97
N CYS A 295 37.68 1.98 58.44
CA CYS A 295 37.57 3.39 58.14
C CYS A 295 37.47 4.26 59.41
N GLY A 296 38.44 5.15 59.62
CA GLY A 296 38.55 5.96 60.83
C GLY A 296 38.89 5.14 62.08
N GLY A 297 39.42 3.92 61.89
CA GLY A 297 39.81 3.04 62.97
C GLY A 297 41.11 3.47 63.67
N SER A 298 41.31 2.94 64.87
CA SER A 298 42.47 3.24 65.72
C SER A 298 43.61 2.24 65.58
N ASN A 299 43.60 1.39 64.54
CA ASN A 299 44.46 0.20 64.41
C ASN A 299 44.27 -0.82 65.55
N ALA A 300 43.05 -0.98 66.08
CA ALA A 300 42.79 -1.90 67.19
C ALA A 300 43.05 -3.39 66.84
N CYS A 301 43.00 -3.78 65.56
CA CYS A 301 43.44 -5.15 65.18
C CYS A 301 44.96 -5.36 65.30
N LEU A 302 45.73 -4.26 65.34
CA LEU A 302 47.16 -4.27 65.60
C LEU A 302 47.44 -4.40 67.12
N ASP A 303 46.39 -4.32 67.95
CA ASP A 303 46.42 -4.48 69.41
C ASP A 303 46.43 -5.97 69.84
N CYS A 304 46.87 -6.86 68.95
CA CYS A 304 47.35 -8.22 69.27
C CYS A 304 48.89 -8.29 69.31
N GLY A 305 49.58 -7.14 69.49
CA GLY A 305 51.03 -7.10 69.66
C GLY A 305 51.86 -7.61 68.45
N GLY A 306 51.25 -7.75 67.26
CA GLY A 306 51.92 -8.27 66.06
C GLY A 306 51.87 -9.79 65.86
N GLU A 307 51.11 -10.53 66.68
CA GLU A 307 50.90 -11.98 66.56
C GLU A 307 49.54 -12.32 65.90
N ALA A 308 49.42 -13.52 65.33
CA ALA A 308 48.16 -13.99 64.73
C ALA A 308 47.14 -14.38 65.81
N CYS A 309 46.06 -13.60 65.92
CA CYS A 309 44.91 -13.89 66.78
C CYS A 309 43.80 -14.60 65.98
N ASP A 310 43.00 -15.41 66.67
CA ASP A 310 41.74 -15.92 66.11
C ASP A 310 40.61 -14.90 66.19
N CYS A 311 39.43 -15.22 65.66
CA CYS A 311 38.33 -14.25 65.62
C CYS A 311 37.69 -13.93 66.99
N PHE A 312 38.09 -14.61 68.07
CA PHE A 312 37.73 -14.23 69.46
C PHE A 312 38.79 -13.32 70.10
N GLY A 313 39.87 -13.00 69.38
CA GLY A 313 40.99 -12.21 69.89
C GLY A 313 41.96 -13.02 70.74
N GLU A 314 41.94 -14.36 70.64
CA GLU A 314 42.90 -15.22 71.34
C GLU A 314 44.17 -15.42 70.51
N ILE A 315 45.33 -15.11 71.09
CA ILE A 315 46.64 -15.30 70.46
C ILE A 315 46.89 -16.79 70.22
N GLY A 316 47.16 -17.18 68.96
CA GLY A 316 47.38 -18.57 68.58
C GLY A 316 46.12 -19.44 68.56
N GLY A 317 44.94 -18.86 68.72
CA GLY A 317 43.68 -19.57 68.57
C GLY A 317 43.43 -20.01 67.13
N THR A 318 42.46 -20.91 66.94
CA THR A 318 42.11 -21.46 65.62
C THR A 318 40.69 -21.11 65.18
N ALA A 319 39.94 -20.35 65.99
CA ALA A 319 38.57 -19.98 65.64
C ALA A 319 38.54 -19.08 64.39
N LYS A 320 37.71 -19.45 63.43
CA LYS A 320 37.48 -18.69 62.20
C LYS A 320 36.06 -18.16 62.19
N VAL A 321 35.89 -17.02 61.52
CA VAL A 321 34.57 -16.49 61.21
C VAL A 321 33.94 -17.38 60.15
N ASP A 322 32.71 -17.86 60.38
CA ASP A 322 31.94 -18.61 59.39
C ASP A 322 31.33 -17.67 58.33
N SER A 323 30.61 -18.22 57.35
CA SER A 323 30.02 -17.43 56.26
C SER A 323 28.93 -16.47 56.75
N CYS A 324 28.47 -16.65 57.99
CA CYS A 324 27.47 -15.81 58.66
C CYS A 324 28.08 -14.64 59.42
N GLY A 325 29.41 -14.51 59.46
CA GLY A 325 30.09 -13.51 60.27
C GLY A 325 30.22 -13.90 61.75
N VAL A 326 29.94 -15.15 62.12
CA VAL A 326 30.01 -15.62 63.51
C VAL A 326 31.33 -16.35 63.75
N CYS A 327 32.09 -15.90 64.75
CA CYS A 327 33.31 -16.57 65.14
C CYS A 327 33.01 -17.97 65.74
N GLY A 328 33.66 -19.01 65.21
CA GLY A 328 33.40 -20.40 65.62
C GLY A 328 32.02 -20.93 65.21
N GLY A 329 31.35 -20.25 64.27
CA GLY A 329 30.03 -20.63 63.80
C GLY A 329 30.03 -21.88 62.90
N THR A 330 28.83 -22.40 62.61
CA THR A 330 28.62 -23.62 61.82
C THR A 330 27.75 -23.36 60.59
N ASP A 331 27.78 -22.14 60.03
CA ASP A 331 27.06 -21.76 58.81
C ASP A 331 25.53 -21.95 58.89
N LYS A 332 24.94 -21.89 60.10
CA LYS A 332 23.49 -22.10 60.31
C LYS A 332 22.60 -21.02 59.71
N CYS A 333 23.15 -19.87 59.34
CA CYS A 333 22.39 -18.79 58.71
C CYS A 333 22.29 -18.96 57.18
N LEU A 334 23.00 -19.92 56.58
CA LEU A 334 22.93 -20.14 55.14
C LEU A 334 21.53 -20.66 54.78
N ASP A 335 20.96 -20.10 53.73
CA ASP A 335 19.77 -20.67 53.09
C ASP A 335 20.12 -21.91 52.26
N CYS A 336 19.14 -22.54 51.62
CA CYS A 336 19.39 -23.75 50.83
C CYS A 336 20.30 -23.52 49.59
N ALA A 337 20.54 -22.26 49.19
CA ALA A 337 21.43 -21.88 48.09
C ALA A 337 22.84 -21.54 48.59
N GLY A 338 23.10 -21.67 49.89
CA GLY A 338 24.38 -21.32 50.49
C GLY A 338 24.57 -19.81 50.70
N THR A 339 23.49 -19.01 50.67
CA THR A 339 23.56 -17.57 50.87
C THR A 339 23.33 -17.21 52.35
N PRO A 340 24.27 -16.52 53.03
CA PRO A 340 24.08 -16.07 54.40
C PRO A 340 22.85 -15.16 54.55
N PHE A 341 21.96 -15.49 55.50
CA PHE A 341 20.69 -14.79 55.74
C PHE A 341 19.79 -14.71 54.48
N GLY A 342 20.01 -15.60 53.53
CA GLY A 342 19.19 -15.67 52.33
C GLY A 342 17.77 -16.14 52.63
N THR A 343 16.89 -15.91 51.67
CA THR A 343 15.46 -16.25 51.79
C THR A 343 15.09 -17.54 51.07
N ALA A 344 16.07 -18.25 50.49
CA ALA A 344 15.77 -19.42 49.68
C ALA A 344 15.30 -20.59 50.54
N LEU A 345 14.17 -21.18 50.17
CA LEU A 345 13.59 -22.33 50.86
C LEU A 345 13.58 -23.55 49.95
N LEU A 346 13.73 -24.73 50.54
CA LEU A 346 13.47 -25.98 49.81
C LEU A 346 11.99 -26.04 49.47
N ASP A 347 11.70 -26.35 48.21
CA ASP A 347 10.36 -26.71 47.78
C ASP A 347 10.02 -28.15 48.22
N ALA A 348 8.81 -28.63 47.93
CA ALA A 348 8.39 -29.98 48.30
C ALA A 348 9.15 -31.09 47.55
N CYS A 349 9.90 -30.73 46.51
CA CYS A 349 10.80 -31.60 45.75
C CYS A 349 12.21 -31.67 46.35
N GLY A 350 12.51 -30.83 47.36
CA GLY A 350 13.85 -30.68 47.90
C GLY A 350 14.77 -29.84 47.01
N GLU A 351 14.23 -29.04 46.09
CA GLU A 351 14.99 -28.10 45.28
C GLU A 351 14.93 -26.70 45.90
N CYS A 352 16.08 -26.03 45.96
CA CYS A 352 16.16 -24.70 46.54
C CYS A 352 15.50 -23.64 45.66
N ASN A 353 14.52 -22.90 46.19
CA ASN A 353 13.60 -22.04 45.43
C ASN A 353 12.93 -22.77 44.24
N GLY A 354 12.74 -24.08 44.37
CA GLY A 354 12.10 -24.88 43.33
C GLY A 354 10.63 -24.49 43.13
N ALA A 355 10.15 -24.72 41.91
CA ALA A 355 8.77 -24.41 41.52
C ALA A 355 7.80 -25.58 41.77
N ASN A 356 8.16 -26.55 42.62
CA ASN A 356 7.39 -27.76 42.89
C ASN A 356 7.09 -28.58 41.61
N THR A 357 8.03 -28.60 40.67
CA THR A 357 7.82 -29.22 39.34
C THR A 357 7.75 -30.74 39.40
N CYS A 358 8.22 -31.36 40.48
CA CYS A 358 8.13 -32.80 40.70
C CYS A 358 6.77 -33.25 41.25
N LEU A 359 5.87 -32.32 41.64
CA LEU A 359 4.55 -32.70 42.14
C LEU A 359 3.73 -33.32 41.00
N ASP A 360 3.09 -34.44 41.29
CA ASP A 360 2.06 -34.99 40.40
C ASP A 360 0.77 -34.15 40.46
N CYS A 361 -0.25 -34.54 39.68
CA CYS A 361 -1.50 -33.78 39.68
C CYS A 361 -2.29 -33.82 41.00
N ALA A 362 -1.94 -34.72 41.93
CA ALA A 362 -2.53 -34.82 43.27
C ALA A 362 -1.74 -33.99 44.30
N GLY A 363 -0.63 -33.36 43.89
CA GLY A 363 0.23 -32.58 44.76
C GLY A 363 1.26 -33.41 45.53
N GLU A 364 1.49 -34.67 45.12
CA GLU A 364 2.47 -35.56 45.76
C GLU A 364 3.83 -35.45 45.04
N PRO A 365 4.93 -35.14 45.75
CA PRO A 365 6.28 -35.13 45.17
C PRO A 365 6.65 -36.48 44.57
N PHE A 366 7.07 -36.48 43.30
CA PHE A 366 7.43 -37.68 42.54
C PHE A 366 6.31 -38.72 42.46
N GLY A 367 5.05 -38.29 42.56
CA GLY A 367 3.90 -39.17 42.43
C GLY A 367 3.63 -39.63 40.98
N GLU A 368 2.77 -40.65 40.84
CA GLU A 368 2.43 -41.26 39.55
C GLU A 368 1.08 -40.77 38.99
N ALA A 369 0.43 -39.78 39.63
CA ALA A 369 -0.89 -39.32 39.19
C ALA A 369 -0.79 -38.45 37.92
N PHE A 370 -1.64 -38.75 36.93
CA PHE A 370 -1.71 -38.00 35.67
C PHE A 370 -3.07 -37.35 35.47
N VAL A 371 -3.07 -36.19 34.82
CA VAL A 371 -4.30 -35.51 34.41
C VAL A 371 -4.91 -36.25 33.22
N ASP A 372 -6.20 -36.58 33.32
CA ASP A 372 -6.94 -37.19 32.22
C ASP A 372 -7.28 -36.16 31.12
N ARG A 373 -7.96 -36.61 30.05
CA ARG A 373 -8.38 -35.73 28.94
C ARG A 373 -9.34 -34.60 29.36
N CYS A 374 -9.93 -34.71 30.54
CA CYS A 374 -10.93 -33.80 31.09
C CYS A 374 -10.33 -32.80 32.09
N GLY A 375 -9.02 -32.86 32.33
CA GLY A 375 -8.36 -31.99 33.31
C GLY A 375 -8.45 -32.50 34.75
N VAL A 376 -8.90 -33.75 34.98
CA VAL A 376 -9.06 -34.34 36.31
C VAL A 376 -7.88 -35.25 36.63
N CYS A 377 -7.29 -35.06 37.80
CA CYS A 377 -6.20 -35.90 38.27
C CYS A 377 -6.68 -37.35 38.52
N ASN A 378 -6.02 -38.34 37.92
CA ASN A 378 -6.42 -39.76 37.91
C ASN A 378 -7.88 -39.98 37.47
N GLY A 379 -8.41 -39.11 36.61
CA GLY A 379 -9.76 -39.27 36.08
C GLY A 379 -9.85 -40.38 35.03
N ASP A 380 -11.07 -40.88 34.83
CA ASP A 380 -11.41 -41.90 33.83
C ASP A 380 -11.63 -41.32 32.41
N GLY A 381 -11.57 -39.99 32.27
CA GLY A 381 -11.80 -39.30 31.02
C GLY A 381 -13.27 -39.17 30.61
N GLU A 382 -14.22 -39.48 31.50
CA GLU A 382 -15.66 -39.40 31.20
C GLU A 382 -16.32 -38.14 31.76
N SER A 383 -15.70 -37.49 32.76
CA SER A 383 -16.26 -36.32 33.46
C SER A 383 -16.56 -35.11 32.57
N CYS A 384 -15.87 -34.96 31.44
CA CYS A 384 -16.08 -33.90 30.45
C CYS A 384 -16.87 -34.36 29.21
N VAL A 385 -17.31 -35.63 29.17
CA VAL A 385 -18.07 -36.18 28.06
C VAL A 385 -19.56 -36.02 28.35
N ASN A 386 -20.18 -34.96 27.80
CA ASN A 386 -21.62 -34.78 27.89
C ASN A 386 -22.34 -35.57 26.78
N CYS A 387 -22.54 -36.86 26.99
CA CYS A 387 -23.45 -37.65 26.18
C CYS A 387 -24.81 -37.74 26.89
N THR A 388 -25.75 -36.87 26.51
CA THR A 388 -27.16 -37.13 26.77
C THR A 388 -27.56 -38.37 25.96
N ALA A 389 -28.02 -39.41 26.64
CA ALA A 389 -28.46 -40.64 26.00
C ALA A 389 -29.64 -40.35 25.05
N VAL A 390 -29.37 -40.34 23.73
CA VAL A 390 -30.43 -40.23 22.72
C VAL A 390 -31.07 -41.60 22.55
N ASN A 391 -32.36 -41.69 22.88
CA ASN A 391 -33.17 -42.88 22.65
C ASN A 391 -33.35 -43.11 21.13
N LEU A 392 -32.73 -44.17 20.60
CA LEU A 392 -32.70 -44.52 19.18
C LEU A 392 -34.08 -44.87 18.56
N ALA A 393 -35.16 -44.91 19.34
CA ALA A 393 -36.49 -45.27 18.83
C ALA A 393 -37.18 -44.18 17.99
N SER A 394 -36.75 -42.91 18.08
CA SER A 394 -37.42 -41.80 17.37
C SER A 394 -36.81 -41.43 16.01
N VAL A 395 -35.65 -41.99 15.63
CA VAL A 395 -34.93 -41.62 14.39
C VAL A 395 -35.34 -42.48 13.19
N GLN A 396 -36.16 -43.52 13.38
CA GLN A 396 -36.55 -44.46 12.32
C GLN A 396 -37.53 -43.87 11.28
N GLY A 397 -38.08 -42.68 11.51
CA GLY A 397 -39.12 -42.10 10.64
C GLY A 397 -38.63 -41.15 9.55
N GLN A 398 -37.32 -40.91 9.39
CA GLN A 398 -36.84 -39.77 8.58
C GLN A 398 -35.65 -40.07 7.66
N LEU A 399 -35.49 -41.31 7.21
CA LEU A 399 -34.47 -41.68 6.20
C LEU A 399 -35.05 -42.61 5.12
N ASP A 400 -36.16 -42.20 4.50
CA ASP A 400 -36.53 -42.70 3.17
C ASP A 400 -35.87 -41.82 2.12
N GLY A 401 -34.93 -42.39 1.35
CA GLY A 401 -34.34 -41.75 0.17
C GLY A 401 -32.81 -41.69 0.15
N ASN A 402 -32.18 -42.72 -0.41
CA ASN A 402 -30.84 -42.70 -1.03
C ASN A 402 -29.58 -42.53 -0.14
N GLY A 403 -29.62 -42.90 1.14
CA GLY A 403 -28.45 -42.80 2.05
C GLY A 403 -27.65 -44.09 2.34
N PHE A 404 -28.03 -45.26 1.82
CA PHE A 404 -27.44 -46.55 2.27
C PHE A 404 -26.49 -47.24 1.26
N ALA A 405 -26.17 -46.60 0.13
CA ALA A 405 -25.30 -47.21 -0.89
C ALA A 405 -23.78 -47.09 -0.62
N MET A 406 -23.36 -46.42 0.46
CA MET A 406 -21.92 -46.19 0.75
C MET A 406 -21.37 -46.99 1.96
N LYS A 407 -22.20 -47.72 2.71
CA LYS A 407 -21.72 -48.55 3.85
C LYS A 407 -21.37 -50.00 3.45
N GLN A 408 -21.83 -50.46 2.29
CA GLN A 408 -21.50 -51.79 1.75
C GLN A 408 -20.22 -51.82 0.87
N LEU A 409 -19.71 -50.65 0.43
CA LEU A 409 -18.46 -50.60 -0.35
C LEU A 409 -17.20 -50.62 0.53
N VAL A 410 -17.24 -49.98 1.71
CA VAL A 410 -16.10 -49.91 2.63
C VAL A 410 -15.83 -51.27 3.31
N LEU A 411 -16.87 -52.06 3.59
CA LEU A 411 -16.72 -53.37 4.22
C LEU A 411 -16.25 -54.49 3.26
N LYS A 412 -16.31 -54.27 1.94
CA LYS A 412 -15.82 -55.22 0.92
C LYS A 412 -14.37 -54.94 0.48
N ALA A 413 -13.84 -53.75 0.75
CA ALA A 413 -12.46 -53.36 0.48
C ALA A 413 -11.47 -53.78 1.59
N MET A 414 -11.94 -54.05 2.82
CA MET A 414 -11.08 -54.50 3.94
C MET A 414 -10.90 -56.04 4.03
N LYS A 415 -11.16 -56.77 2.94
CA LYS A 415 -10.86 -58.23 2.82
C LYS A 415 -9.90 -58.58 1.68
N LEU A 416 -9.26 -57.59 1.09
CA LEU A 416 -8.17 -57.77 0.13
C LEU A 416 -7.07 -56.76 0.45
N PHE A 417 -6.47 -56.86 1.64
CA PHE A 417 -5.07 -56.56 1.96
C PHE A 417 -4.76 -57.20 3.31
#